data_AF-A0A1A7YQQ4-F1
#
_entry.id   AF-A0A1A7YQQ4-F1
#
_cell.length_a   1.000
_cell.length_b   1.000
_cell.length_c   1.000
_cell.angle_alpha   90.00
_cell.angle_beta   90.00
_cell.angle_gamma   90.00
#
_symmetry.space_group_name_H-M   'P 1'
#
loop_
_entity.id
_entity.type
_entity.pdbx_description
1 polymer ?
#
loop_
_entity_poly.entity_id
_entity_poly.type
_entity_poly.pdbx_seq_one_letter_code
_entity_poly.pdbx_strand_id
1 'polypeptide(L)'
;MAHLTQNPADKERFICLYPIYINSKKTLAEGRRIPSEKAVENPSCTEIRDVLAAAGMNVYMENKMHPREWNRDVQFRGRVRVQLKQADGSLCQDKFGSRKDVMFYVAEMIPKLKTRTQKSGGGETSSQQGEGGKKSKKKKK
;
A
#
# COMPACT_ATOMS: atom_id res chain seq x y z
N MET A 1 10.57 -17.99 21.48
CA MET A 1 9.45 -17.64 20.56
C MET A 1 8.67 -16.53 21.23
N ALA A 2 8.44 -15.40 20.57
CA ALA A 2 7.62 -14.33 21.17
C ALA A 2 6.19 -14.87 21.38
N HIS A 3 5.72 -14.83 22.63
CA HIS A 3 4.39 -15.32 22.98
C HIS A 3 3.38 -14.27 22.51
N LEU A 4 2.80 -14.48 21.34
CA LEU A 4 1.74 -13.61 20.83
C LEU A 4 0.59 -13.61 21.85
N THR A 5 0.04 -12.43 22.10
CA THR A 5 -1.12 -12.29 22.96
C THR A 5 -2.31 -13.05 22.39
N GLN A 6 -3.18 -13.56 23.25
CA GLN A 6 -4.39 -14.28 22.82
C GLN A 6 -5.46 -13.34 22.24
N ASN A 7 -5.45 -12.06 22.64
CA ASN A 7 -6.44 -11.07 22.27
C ASN A 7 -6.30 -10.63 20.80
N PRO A 8 -7.29 -10.90 19.93
CA PRO A 8 -7.26 -10.50 18.52
C PRO A 8 -7.20 -8.99 18.27
N ALA A 9 -7.60 -8.17 19.26
CA ALA A 9 -7.55 -6.72 19.18
C ALA A 9 -6.15 -6.13 19.43
N ASP A 10 -5.17 -6.95 19.83
CA ASP A 10 -3.81 -6.46 20.00
C ASP A 10 -3.12 -6.24 18.65
N LYS A 11 -2.32 -5.17 18.58
CA LYS A 11 -1.64 -4.75 17.34
C LYS A 11 -0.77 -5.84 16.72
N GLU A 12 -0.24 -6.77 17.52
CA GLU A 12 0.57 -7.91 17.07
C GLU A 12 -0.25 -8.99 16.34
N ARG A 13 -1.56 -9.06 16.62
CA ARG A 13 -2.50 -10.02 16.01
C ARG A 13 -3.18 -9.49 14.75
N PHE A 14 -3.02 -8.20 14.44
CA PHE A 14 -3.53 -7.60 13.22
C PHE A 14 -3.00 -8.35 11.99
N ILE A 15 -3.76 -8.33 10.90
CA ILE A 15 -3.31 -8.95 9.66
C ILE A 15 -2.29 -8.05 8.96
N CYS A 16 -1.40 -8.64 8.18
CA CYS A 16 -0.48 -7.91 7.32
C CYS A 16 -1.07 -7.78 5.91
N LEU A 17 -1.14 -6.57 5.38
CA LEU A 17 -1.25 -6.30 3.95
C LEU A 17 0.03 -5.64 3.45
N TYR A 18 0.64 -6.23 2.43
CA TYR A 18 1.72 -5.61 1.67
C TYR A 18 1.19 -5.17 0.30
N PRO A 19 1.70 -4.08 -0.28
CA PRO A 19 1.26 -3.63 -1.61
C PRO A 19 1.40 -4.69 -2.70
N ILE A 20 2.46 -5.51 -2.63
CA ILE A 20 2.72 -6.60 -3.57
C ILE A 20 1.57 -7.62 -3.68
N TYR A 21 0.75 -7.77 -2.64
CA TYR A 21 -0.35 -8.76 -2.62
C TYR A 21 -1.44 -8.45 -3.64
N ILE A 22 -1.64 -7.16 -3.95
CA ILE A 22 -2.68 -6.67 -4.85
C ILE A 22 -2.09 -5.98 -6.08
N ASN A 23 -0.79 -6.15 -6.35
CA ASN A 23 -0.13 -5.57 -7.51
C ASN A 23 -0.35 -6.46 -8.75
N SER A 24 -0.96 -5.91 -9.80
CA SER A 24 -1.22 -6.60 -11.07
C SER A 24 0.07 -6.91 -11.85
N LYS A 25 1.14 -6.12 -11.67
CA LYS A 25 2.44 -6.31 -12.33
C LYS A 25 3.27 -7.44 -11.75
N LYS A 26 2.85 -8.03 -10.63
CA LYS A 26 3.55 -9.12 -9.95
C LYS A 26 2.80 -10.43 -10.16
N THR A 27 3.51 -11.52 -10.34
CA THR A 27 2.96 -12.87 -10.41
C THR A 27 2.59 -13.43 -9.03
N LEU A 28 1.88 -14.55 -9.01
CA LEU A 28 1.60 -15.28 -7.76
C LEU A 28 2.91 -15.75 -7.07
N ALA A 29 3.90 -16.16 -7.87
CA ALA A 29 5.22 -16.56 -7.37
C ALA A 29 5.97 -15.39 -6.72
N GLU A 30 5.88 -14.20 -7.30
CA GLU A 30 6.50 -12.99 -6.76
C GLU A 30 5.79 -12.45 -5.51
N GLY A 31 4.54 -12.84 -5.26
CA GLY A 31 3.84 -12.55 -4.02
C GLY A 31 2.43 -12.01 -4.17
N ARG A 32 1.91 -11.84 -5.40
CA ARG A 32 0.50 -11.51 -5.63
C ARG A 32 -0.40 -12.57 -4.97
N ARG A 33 -1.51 -12.14 -4.37
CA ARG A 33 -2.45 -13.00 -3.63
C ARG A 33 -3.86 -13.05 -4.22
N ILE A 34 -4.14 -12.18 -5.19
CA ILE A 34 -5.43 -12.10 -5.90
C ILE A 34 -5.24 -12.31 -7.42
N PRO A 35 -6.31 -12.65 -8.16
CA PRO A 35 -6.27 -12.70 -9.62
C PRO A 35 -5.83 -11.36 -10.23
N SER A 36 -5.12 -11.41 -11.34
CA SER A 36 -4.57 -10.22 -12.04
C SER A 36 -5.64 -9.24 -12.46
N GLU A 37 -6.82 -9.74 -12.84
CA GLU A 37 -7.94 -8.98 -13.39
C GLU A 37 -8.60 -8.12 -12.30
N LYS A 38 -8.47 -8.52 -11.04
CA LYS A 38 -8.97 -7.79 -9.87
C LYS A 38 -7.89 -6.99 -9.16
N ALA A 39 -6.63 -7.11 -9.59
CA ALA A 39 -5.50 -6.43 -8.99
C ALA A 39 -5.33 -5.02 -9.56
N VAL A 40 -4.55 -4.19 -8.86
CA VAL A 40 -4.29 -2.80 -9.25
C VAL A 40 -2.84 -2.63 -9.65
N GLU A 41 -2.59 -1.74 -10.61
CA GLU A 41 -1.23 -1.42 -11.02
C GLU A 41 -0.50 -0.55 -9.97
N ASN A 42 0.64 -1.07 -9.50
CA ASN A 42 1.56 -0.37 -8.61
C ASN A 42 0.87 0.32 -7.42
N PRO A 43 0.12 -0.42 -6.59
CA PRO A 43 -0.52 0.13 -5.40
C PRO A 43 0.56 0.54 -4.39
N SER A 44 0.30 1.60 -3.63
CA SER A 44 1.16 2.08 -2.55
C SER A 44 0.60 1.74 -1.17
N CYS A 45 1.46 1.68 -0.16
CA CYS A 45 1.06 1.43 1.22
C CYS A 45 0.07 2.51 1.74
N THR A 46 0.28 3.76 1.33
CA THR A 46 -0.57 4.91 1.69
C THR A 46 -1.98 4.76 1.13
N GLU A 47 -2.13 4.37 -0.14
CA GLU A 47 -3.45 4.15 -0.75
C GLU A 47 -4.22 3.04 -0.04
N ILE A 48 -3.54 1.94 0.31
CA ILE A 48 -4.14 0.84 1.06
C ILE A 48 -4.63 1.31 2.43
N ARG A 49 -3.81 2.08 3.15
CA ARG A 49 -4.20 2.68 4.43
C ARG A 49 -5.42 3.57 4.26
N ASP A 50 -5.38 4.51 3.32
CA ASP A 50 -6.41 5.55 3.21
C ASP A 50 -7.77 4.96 2.83
N VAL A 51 -7.80 3.96 1.93
CA VAL A 51 -9.01 3.20 1.60
C VAL A 51 -9.59 2.48 2.81
N LEU A 52 -8.74 1.81 3.61
CA LEU A 52 -9.21 1.06 4.77
C LEU A 52 -9.62 1.98 5.93
N ALA A 53 -8.90 3.08 6.13
CA ALA A 53 -9.26 4.11 7.10
C ALA A 53 -10.60 4.75 6.74
N ALA A 54 -10.81 5.10 5.47
CA ALA A 54 -12.09 5.62 4.97
C ALA A 54 -13.23 4.60 5.10
N ALA A 55 -12.92 3.29 5.05
CA ALA A 55 -13.88 2.23 5.30
C ALA A 55 -14.22 2.04 6.79
N GLY A 56 -13.59 2.78 7.71
CA GLY A 56 -13.81 2.69 9.16
C GLY A 56 -13.01 1.57 9.84
N MET A 57 -11.94 1.07 9.22
CA MET A 57 -11.09 0.03 9.80
C MET A 57 -9.98 0.64 10.66
N ASN A 58 -9.64 -0.04 11.76
CA ASN A 58 -8.46 0.31 12.54
C ASN A 58 -7.19 -0.18 11.83
N VAL A 59 -6.38 0.76 11.37
CA VAL A 59 -5.17 0.50 10.58
C VAL A 59 -3.99 1.32 11.03
N TYR A 60 -2.79 0.75 10.92
CA TYR A 60 -1.53 1.49 11.04
C TYR A 60 -0.50 1.00 10.04
N MET A 61 0.48 1.85 9.74
CA MET A 61 1.57 1.54 8.81
C MET A 61 2.86 1.23 9.55
N GLU A 62 3.63 0.32 9.00
CA GLU A 62 4.99 0.02 9.44
C GLU A 62 5.97 0.18 8.27
N ASN A 63 7.16 0.67 8.58
CA ASN A 63 8.26 0.79 7.63
C ASN A 63 8.94 -0.57 7.41
N LYS A 64 8.21 -1.52 6.81
CA LYS A 64 8.66 -2.90 6.52
C LYS A 64 8.60 -3.17 5.03
N MET A 65 9.46 -4.06 4.55
CA MET A 65 9.47 -4.51 3.16
C MET A 65 8.98 -5.94 3.07
N HIS A 66 8.28 -6.29 1.98
CA HIS A 66 7.92 -7.68 1.74
C HIS A 66 9.18 -8.45 1.31
N PRO A 67 9.45 -9.67 1.82
CA PRO A 67 10.69 -10.40 1.51
C PRO A 67 10.92 -10.68 0.02
N ARG A 68 9.84 -10.79 -0.77
CA ARG A 68 9.90 -11.00 -2.23
C ARG A 68 9.89 -9.71 -3.04
N GLU A 69 9.75 -8.55 -2.38
CA GLU A 69 9.89 -7.28 -3.08
C GLU A 69 11.36 -6.93 -3.20
N TRP A 70 11.88 -6.93 -4.42
CA TRP A 70 13.27 -6.62 -4.70
C TRP A 70 13.50 -5.11 -4.87
N ASN A 71 12.47 -4.37 -5.31
CA ASN A 71 12.59 -2.93 -5.50
C ASN A 71 12.57 -2.20 -4.15
N ARG A 72 13.62 -1.43 -3.87
CA ARG A 72 13.82 -0.71 -2.62
C ARG A 72 13.25 0.71 -2.61
N ASP A 73 12.64 1.15 -3.71
CA ASP A 73 11.99 2.44 -3.82
C ASP A 73 10.92 2.62 -2.74
N VAL A 74 10.76 3.87 -2.30
CA VAL A 74 9.85 4.24 -1.21
C VAL A 74 8.40 3.85 -1.53
N GLN A 75 8.01 3.87 -2.81
CA GLN A 75 6.67 3.52 -3.26
C GLN A 75 6.28 2.06 -2.99
N PHE A 76 7.23 1.13 -3.06
CA PHE A 76 6.99 -0.31 -2.85
C PHE A 76 7.26 -0.75 -1.40
N ARG A 77 7.78 0.16 -0.58
CA ARG A 77 8.01 -0.07 0.85
C ARG A 77 6.73 0.18 1.64
N GLY A 78 6.55 -0.62 2.69
CA GLY A 78 5.51 -0.44 3.69
C GLY A 78 4.72 -1.72 3.94
N ARG A 79 4.17 -1.81 5.15
CA ARG A 79 3.21 -2.84 5.55
C ARG A 79 2.05 -2.17 6.26
N VAL A 80 0.84 -2.49 5.84
CA VAL A 80 -0.38 -2.07 6.54
C VAL A 80 -0.79 -3.18 7.49
N ARG A 81 -1.08 -2.80 8.73
CA ARG A 81 -1.60 -3.67 9.77
C ARG A 81 -3.07 -3.33 9.97
N VAL A 82 -3.94 -4.34 9.91
CA VAL A 82 -5.40 -4.16 9.91
C VAL A 82 -6.02 -5.00 11.02
N GLN A 83 -6.86 -4.38 11.84
CA GLN A 83 -7.69 -5.10 12.79
C GLN A 83 -8.87 -5.75 12.06
N LEU A 84 -8.96 -7.07 12.09
CA LEU A 84 -10.14 -7.79 11.58
C LEU A 84 -11.14 -8.14 12.68
N LYS A 85 -10.65 -8.39 13.89
CA LYS A 85 -11.45 -8.91 15.00
C LYS A 85 -11.33 -8.00 16.22
N GLN A 86 -12.42 -7.91 16.96
CA GLN A 86 -12.48 -7.28 18.27
C GLN A 86 -11.93 -8.23 19.35
N ALA A 87 -11.86 -7.76 20.59
CA ALA A 87 -11.31 -8.53 21.70
C ALA A 87 -12.16 -9.76 22.06
N ASP A 88 -13.46 -9.68 21.82
CA ASP A 88 -14.42 -10.77 21.97
C ASP A 88 -14.37 -11.80 20.82
N GLY A 89 -13.56 -11.54 19.79
CA GLY A 89 -13.41 -12.41 18.62
C GLY A 89 -14.42 -12.15 17.49
N SER A 90 -15.39 -11.25 17.68
CA SER A 90 -16.31 -10.79 16.63
C SER A 90 -15.56 -10.01 15.54
N LEU A 91 -16.12 -9.94 14.33
CA LEU A 91 -15.54 -9.15 13.24
C LEU A 91 -15.73 -7.65 13.52
N CYS A 92 -14.74 -6.84 13.16
CA CYS A 92 -14.88 -5.38 13.24
C CYS A 92 -15.91 -4.85 12.24
N GLN A 93 -16.05 -5.50 11.08
CA GLN A 93 -17.07 -5.22 10.08
C GLN A 93 -17.47 -6.50 9.33
N ASP A 94 -18.78 -6.69 9.14
CA ASP A 94 -19.33 -7.91 8.53
C ASP A 94 -18.88 -8.16 7.09
N LYS A 95 -18.62 -7.08 6.34
CA LYS A 95 -18.11 -7.18 4.96
C LYS A 95 -16.68 -7.73 4.87
N PHE A 96 -15.94 -7.80 5.98
CA PHE A 96 -14.55 -8.28 6.02
C PHE A 96 -14.45 -9.57 6.81
N GLY A 97 -15.01 -10.65 6.27
CA GLY A 97 -14.91 -12.00 6.86
C GLY A 97 -13.50 -12.59 6.79
N SER A 98 -12.72 -12.22 5.77
CA SER A 98 -11.39 -12.77 5.54
C SER A 98 -10.37 -11.72 5.09
N ARG A 99 -9.09 -12.10 5.15
CA ARG A 99 -7.99 -11.31 4.57
C ARG A 99 -8.18 -11.06 3.07
N LYS A 100 -8.81 -12.01 2.37
CA LYS A 100 -9.01 -11.94 0.93
C LYS A 100 -10.07 -10.90 0.57
N ASP A 101 -11.12 -10.78 1.38
CA ASP A 101 -12.18 -9.78 1.20
C ASP A 101 -11.63 -8.37 1.36
N VAL A 102 -10.75 -8.16 2.36
CA VAL A 102 -10.00 -6.90 2.51
C VAL A 102 -9.17 -6.60 1.27
N MET A 103 -8.44 -7.58 0.73
CA MET A 103 -7.62 -7.38 -0.48
C MET A 103 -8.48 -7.02 -1.71
N PHE A 104 -9.61 -7.68 -1.90
CA PHE A 104 -10.52 -7.36 -3.01
C PHE A 104 -11.12 -5.97 -2.87
N TYR A 105 -11.62 -5.62 -1.69
CA TYR A 105 -12.18 -4.30 -1.42
C TYR A 105 -11.16 -3.19 -1.69
N VAL A 106 -9.93 -3.36 -1.20
CA VAL A 106 -8.87 -2.37 -1.43
C VAL A 106 -8.55 -2.24 -2.91
N ALA A 107 -8.41 -3.36 -3.62
CA ALA A 107 -8.11 -3.34 -5.05
C ALA A 107 -9.24 -2.70 -5.88
N GLU A 108 -10.49 -2.86 -5.47
CA GLU A 108 -11.64 -2.21 -6.12
C GLU A 108 -11.69 -0.69 -5.87
N MET A 109 -11.27 -0.24 -4.69
CA MET A 109 -11.42 1.15 -4.25
C MET A 109 -10.24 2.04 -4.62
N ILE A 110 -9.01 1.51 -4.71
CA ILE A 110 -7.82 2.31 -5.08
C ILE A 110 -7.99 3.06 -6.42
N PRO A 111 -8.49 2.45 -7.51
CA PRO A 111 -8.68 3.16 -8.77
C PRO A 111 -9.67 4.33 -8.68
N LYS A 112 -10.56 4.32 -7.69
CA LYS A 112 -11.58 5.36 -7.45
C LYS A 112 -11.03 6.54 -6.64
N LEU A 113 -9.79 6.47 -6.13
CA LEU A 113 -9.18 7.56 -5.38
C LEU A 113 -8.94 8.79 -6.27
N LYS A 114 -9.25 9.99 -5.75
CA LYS A 114 -9.03 11.27 -6.45
C LYS A 114 -7.58 11.45 -6.91
N THR A 115 -6.63 10.97 -6.11
CA THR A 115 -5.19 10.99 -6.39
C THR A 115 -4.81 10.17 -7.64
N ARG A 116 -5.58 9.14 -7.97
CA ARG A 116 -5.42 8.34 -9.20
C ARG A 116 -6.20 8.91 -10.37
N THR A 117 -7.43 9.36 -10.14
CA THR A 117 -8.29 9.86 -11.23
C THR A 117 -7.81 11.19 -11.82
N GLN A 118 -7.19 12.06 -11.02
CA GLN A 118 -6.60 13.31 -11.54
C GLN A 118 -5.29 13.10 -12.32
N LYS A 119 -4.60 11.96 -12.12
CA LYS A 119 -3.35 11.64 -12.83
C LYS A 119 -3.57 11.23 -14.29
N SER A 120 -4.79 10.85 -14.67
CA SER A 120 -5.14 10.56 -16.06
C SER A 120 -5.38 11.81 -16.93
N GLY A 121 -5.15 13.02 -16.38
CA GLY A 121 -5.26 14.30 -17.09
C GLY A 121 -3.95 15.07 -17.29
N GLY A 122 -2.79 14.48 -17.02
CA GLY A 122 -1.49 15.16 -17.15
C GLY A 122 -0.42 14.20 -17.63
N GLY A 123 0.11 14.48 -18.81
CA GLY A 123 1.09 13.65 -19.50
C GLY A 123 2.36 13.34 -18.69
N GLU A 124 3.03 12.30 -19.19
CA GLU A 124 4.37 11.86 -18.86
C GLU A 124 5.22 12.93 -18.18
N THR A 125 5.50 12.76 -16.88
CA THR A 125 6.66 13.44 -16.30
C THR A 125 7.89 12.70 -16.78
N SER A 126 8.31 13.06 -17.99
CA SER A 126 9.67 12.86 -18.46
C SER A 126 10.58 13.45 -17.39
N SER A 127 11.42 12.61 -16.80
CA SER A 127 12.50 13.02 -15.90
C SER A 127 13.52 13.81 -16.71
N GLN A 128 13.26 15.12 -16.88
CA GLN A 128 14.25 16.07 -17.36
C GLN A 128 15.18 16.44 -16.21
N GLN A 129 16.41 15.96 -16.37
CA GLN A 129 17.62 16.31 -15.66
C GLN A 129 17.81 17.83 -15.64
N GLY A 130 17.51 18.45 -14.48
CA GLY A 130 17.87 19.84 -14.20
C GLY A 130 19.34 19.93 -13.83
N GLU A 131 20.19 20.19 -14.83
CA GLU A 131 21.61 20.49 -14.64
C GLU A 131 21.78 21.90 -14.05
N GLY A 132 22.70 22.00 -13.10
CA GLY A 132 22.82 23.10 -12.17
C GLY A 132 23.62 24.31 -12.67
N GLY A 133 23.41 25.42 -11.97
CA GLY A 133 24.49 26.36 -11.63
C GLY A 133 24.83 27.45 -12.65
N LYS A 134 24.08 28.55 -12.62
CA LYS A 134 24.58 29.85 -13.10
C LYS A 134 25.80 30.28 -12.27
N LYS A 135 27.01 30.21 -12.86
CA LYS A 135 28.22 30.85 -12.33
C LYS A 135 28.55 32.07 -13.19
N SER A 136 28.22 33.24 -12.65
CA SER A 136 28.54 34.57 -13.18
C SER A 136 30.06 34.77 -13.26
N LYS A 137 30.58 34.99 -14.46
CA LYS A 137 31.99 35.37 -14.68
C LYS A 137 32.08 36.84 -15.09
N LYS A 138 32.35 37.67 -14.09
CA LYS A 138 32.76 39.07 -14.17
C LYS A 138 34.02 39.19 -15.04
N LYS A 139 33.97 39.88 -16.18
CA LYS A 139 35.16 40.26 -16.95
C LYS A 139 35.42 41.75 -16.76
N LYS A 140 36.55 42.03 -16.10
CA LYS A 140 37.15 43.34 -15.91
C LYS A 140 38.32 43.44 -16.91
N LYS A 141 38.52 44.66 -17.39
CA LYS A 141 39.61 45.18 -18.24
C LYS A 141 39.32 45.13 -19.74
#